data_AF-A0A3D3DT71-F1
#
_entry.id   AF-A0A3D3DT71-F1
#
_cell.length_a   1.000
_cell.length_b   1.000
_cell.length_c   1.000
_cell.angle_alpha   90.00
_cell.angle_beta   90.00
_cell.angle_gamma   90.00
#
_symmetry.space_group_name_H-M   'P 1'
#
loop_
_entity.id
_entity.type
_entity.pdbx_description
1 polymer ?
#
loop_
_entity_poly.entity_id
_entity_poly.type
_entity_poly.pdbx_seq_one_letter_code
_entity_poly.pdbx_strand_id
1 'polypeptide(L)'
;NKLMKIILSNALFCMSYILSAQFLSAATTWNGGTSSNFGTAGNWSNNSPGNAADDGSNNLATINNGNTVDLPSDYTGTNTYNLAVGGNSTLNASANFTATGLTVQDTGVVNLTDGAFTLPKTSANNNGQGSNGTLSIQNGGILNISGGSHIFNERSTMNGTFRVTGSNASIRMNQIGGGNGTFDFVFDAVGVSGVYGNLGFSWLSIGASSVIVDGSSYTGGAASFTLFDGHGAGNTPAASNFTITGLGDEGVDWTLDITNNPNGPLNDTVILNVIPEPSTTILLGLGGLALILRRKK
;
A
#
# COMPACT_ATOMS: atom_id res chain seq x y z
N ASN A 1 3.61 78.75 33.90
CA ASN A 1 3.12 79.36 32.65
C ASN A 1 3.32 78.34 31.53
N LYS A 2 2.22 77.67 31.12
CA LYS A 2 2.06 76.76 29.96
C LYS A 2 3.05 75.58 29.87
N LEU A 3 2.71 74.36 30.27
CA LEU A 3 1.71 73.44 29.71
C LEU A 3 1.91 73.16 28.21
N MET A 4 2.40 71.95 27.93
CA MET A 4 1.95 71.04 26.87
C MET A 4 2.16 71.48 25.41
N LYS A 5 3.13 70.84 24.73
CA LYS A 5 2.99 70.40 23.33
C LYS A 5 3.96 69.26 23.03
N ILE A 6 3.39 68.06 23.07
CA ILE A 6 3.81 66.85 22.37
C ILE A 6 4.10 67.20 20.90
N ILE A 7 5.21 66.69 20.34
CA ILE A 7 5.28 66.03 19.02
C ILE A 7 6.64 65.31 18.92
N LEU A 8 6.52 64.04 18.52
CA LEU A 8 7.50 63.02 18.16
C LEU A 8 8.76 63.54 17.44
N SER A 9 9.94 62.98 17.76
CA SER A 9 10.82 62.32 16.77
C SER A 9 12.03 61.67 17.44
N ASN A 10 12.47 60.56 16.84
CA ASN A 10 13.76 59.86 16.99
C ASN A 10 13.83 58.75 18.03
N ALA A 11 13.09 57.70 17.67
CA ALA A 11 13.41 56.32 17.95
C ALA A 11 14.89 56.00 17.66
N LEU A 12 15.57 55.39 18.63
CA LEU A 12 16.72 54.53 18.36
C LEU A 12 16.73 53.39 19.39
N PHE A 13 15.87 52.41 19.16
CA PHE A 13 15.97 51.09 19.75
C PHE A 13 16.09 50.11 18.58
N CYS A 14 17.32 49.89 18.10
CA CYS A 14 17.63 48.80 17.18
C CYS A 14 17.58 47.48 17.97
N MET A 15 16.36 46.98 18.19
CA MET A 15 16.15 45.59 18.54
C MET A 15 15.96 44.85 17.22
N SER A 16 17.05 44.33 16.67
CA SER A 16 17.04 43.43 15.53
C SER A 16 16.37 42.13 15.95
N TYR A 17 15.04 42.08 15.89
CA TYR A 17 14.32 40.83 15.74
C TYR A 17 14.73 40.27 14.40
N ILE A 18 15.65 39.31 14.41
CA ILE A 18 15.76 38.33 13.32
C ILE A 18 14.44 37.56 13.39
N LEU A 19 13.42 38.04 12.68
CA LEU A 19 12.32 37.20 12.26
C LEU A 19 12.98 36.16 11.36
N SER A 20 13.29 34.98 11.90
CA SER A 20 13.45 33.80 11.08
C SER A 20 12.08 33.53 10.47
N ALA A 21 11.81 34.14 9.32
CA ALA A 21 10.74 33.70 8.45
C ALA A 21 11.11 32.25 8.08
N GLN A 22 10.53 31.31 8.80
CA GLN A 22 10.43 29.95 8.29
C GLN A 22 9.51 30.08 7.09
N PHE A 23 10.10 30.15 5.89
CA PHE A 23 9.36 29.96 4.67
C PHE A 23 8.81 28.53 4.76
N LEU A 24 7.50 28.40 4.96
CA LEU A 24 6.81 27.15 4.68
C LEU A 24 6.85 27.00 3.17
N SER A 25 7.59 26.03 2.63
CA SER A 25 7.43 25.61 1.24
C SER A 25 5.96 25.22 1.03
N ALA A 26 5.38 25.72 -0.05
CA ALA A 26 3.99 25.44 -0.40
C ALA A 26 3.90 24.03 -0.98
N ALA A 27 2.91 23.25 -0.52
CA ALA A 27 2.55 21.98 -1.14
C ALA A 27 2.40 22.16 -2.66
N THR A 28 3.00 21.25 -3.43
CA THR A 28 2.88 21.22 -4.88
C THR A 28 1.59 20.50 -5.25
N THR A 29 0.62 21.22 -5.79
CA THR A 29 -0.72 20.68 -6.07
C THR A 29 -0.90 20.42 -7.55
N TRP A 30 -1.62 19.34 -7.86
CA TRP A 30 -1.97 19.00 -9.22
C TRP A 30 -2.93 20.02 -9.83
N ASN A 31 -2.48 20.67 -10.90
CA ASN A 31 -3.26 21.63 -11.71
C ASN A 31 -3.56 21.09 -13.11
N GLY A 32 -2.99 19.93 -13.47
CA GLY A 32 -3.23 19.28 -14.76
C GLY A 32 -4.67 18.79 -14.92
N GLY A 33 -5.05 18.47 -16.15
CA GLY A 33 -6.32 17.81 -16.44
C GLY A 33 -6.28 16.31 -16.16
N THR A 34 -7.41 15.63 -16.39
CA THR A 34 -7.51 14.17 -16.36
C THR A 34 -6.62 13.52 -17.41
N SER A 35 -6.06 12.36 -17.10
CA SER A 35 -5.14 11.57 -17.95
C SER A 35 -3.92 12.36 -18.42
N SER A 36 -3.45 13.30 -17.60
CA SER A 36 -2.24 14.06 -17.87
C SER A 36 -1.04 13.45 -17.15
N ASN A 37 0.14 13.60 -17.75
CA ASN A 37 1.37 12.96 -17.28
C ASN A 37 1.89 13.60 -15.99
N PHE A 38 2.08 12.78 -14.95
CA PHE A 38 2.63 13.13 -13.64
C PHE A 38 3.96 13.89 -13.73
N GLY A 39 4.86 13.49 -14.62
CA GLY A 39 6.21 14.07 -14.72
C GLY A 39 6.28 15.46 -15.35
N THR A 40 5.18 15.95 -15.93
CA THR A 40 5.16 17.23 -16.67
C THR A 40 5.02 18.42 -15.72
N ALA A 41 6.05 19.27 -15.64
CA ALA A 41 6.11 20.39 -14.68
C ALA A 41 4.91 21.35 -14.78
N GLY A 42 4.39 21.59 -15.99
CA GLY A 42 3.22 22.46 -16.21
C GLY A 42 1.90 21.95 -15.63
N ASN A 43 1.84 20.67 -15.22
CA ASN A 43 0.67 20.09 -14.57
C ASN A 43 0.66 20.33 -13.05
N TRP A 44 1.65 21.02 -12.50
CA TRP A 44 1.81 21.27 -11.08
C TRP A 44 1.90 22.76 -10.77
N SER A 45 1.36 23.17 -9.62
CA SER A 45 1.36 24.58 -9.19
C SER A 45 2.74 25.15 -8.90
N ASN A 46 3.71 24.30 -8.55
CA ASN A 46 5.06 24.69 -8.15
C ASN A 46 6.14 23.79 -8.79
N ASN A 47 6.02 23.52 -10.10
CA ASN A 47 6.83 22.56 -10.87
C ASN A 47 6.63 21.10 -10.44
N SER A 48 7.33 20.16 -11.10
CA SER A 48 7.20 18.73 -10.81
C SER A 48 7.62 18.37 -9.37
N PRO A 49 7.00 17.34 -8.75
CA PRO A 49 7.31 16.85 -7.41
C PRO A 49 8.80 16.62 -7.14
N GLY A 50 9.36 17.22 -6.09
CA GLY A 50 10.79 17.08 -5.78
C GLY A 50 11.72 17.95 -6.64
N ASN A 51 11.25 19.03 -7.26
CA ASN A 51 12.14 20.01 -7.91
C ASN A 51 12.97 20.84 -6.89
N ALA A 52 14.13 21.36 -7.32
CA ALA A 52 15.16 22.01 -6.51
C ALA A 52 14.87 23.44 -6.02
N ALA A 53 13.73 24.03 -6.40
CA ALA A 53 13.36 25.36 -5.94
C ALA A 53 12.78 25.38 -4.50
N ASP A 54 12.53 24.22 -3.89
CA ASP A 54 12.01 24.12 -2.53
C ASP A 54 13.13 24.02 -1.49
N ASP A 55 13.13 24.97 -0.58
CA ASP A 55 14.12 25.33 0.44
C ASP A 55 14.33 24.33 1.59
N GLY A 56 14.08 23.04 1.36
CA GLY A 56 14.33 21.99 2.36
C GLY A 56 13.21 21.81 3.39
N SER A 57 12.04 22.40 3.19
CA SER A 57 10.81 22.03 3.91
C SER A 57 9.96 21.05 3.09
N ASN A 58 9.22 20.19 3.80
CA ASN A 58 8.56 18.97 3.33
C ASN A 58 7.81 19.11 1.97
N ASN A 59 8.43 18.65 0.87
CA ASN A 59 7.87 18.72 -0.48
C ASN A 59 6.70 17.72 -0.61
N LEU A 60 5.49 18.18 -0.27
CA LEU A 60 4.27 17.40 -0.41
C LEU A 60 3.65 17.66 -1.80
N ALA A 61 3.70 16.66 -2.66
CA ALA A 61 2.93 16.61 -3.90
C ALA A 61 1.51 16.11 -3.62
N THR A 62 0.49 16.85 -4.05
CA THR A 62 -0.92 16.53 -3.76
C THR A 62 -1.75 16.45 -5.05
N ILE A 63 -2.45 15.33 -5.24
CA ILE A 63 -3.48 15.13 -6.25
C ILE A 63 -4.83 15.05 -5.51
N ASN A 64 -5.67 16.08 -5.60
CA ASN A 64 -6.87 16.23 -4.75
C ASN A 64 -8.00 17.03 -5.43
N ASN A 65 -8.25 16.77 -6.70
CA ASN A 65 -9.24 17.52 -7.49
C ASN A 65 -10.08 16.64 -8.42
N GLY A 66 -10.28 15.37 -8.05
CA GLY A 66 -11.10 14.41 -8.80
C GLY A 66 -10.50 14.01 -10.15
N ASN A 67 -9.20 14.24 -10.35
CA ASN A 67 -8.54 13.95 -11.61
C ASN A 67 -7.92 12.55 -11.61
N THR A 68 -7.89 11.94 -12.79
CA THR A 68 -7.00 10.80 -13.08
C THR A 68 -5.65 11.34 -13.55
N VAL A 69 -4.56 10.83 -13.00
CA VAL A 69 -3.18 11.22 -13.31
C VAL A 69 -2.44 9.97 -13.74
N ASP A 70 -1.68 10.05 -14.84
CA ASP A 70 -0.94 8.91 -15.36
C ASP A 70 0.57 9.12 -15.18
N LEU A 71 1.27 8.08 -14.75
CA LEU A 71 2.72 8.03 -14.65
C LEU A 71 3.24 6.90 -15.54
N PRO A 72 3.34 7.13 -16.87
CA PRO A 72 3.68 6.10 -17.85
C PRO A 72 5.19 5.94 -18.08
N SER A 73 6.01 6.81 -17.49
CA SER A 73 7.46 6.84 -17.66
C SER A 73 8.14 7.05 -16.32
N ASP A 74 9.36 6.53 -16.19
CA ASP A 74 10.12 6.60 -14.95
C ASP A 74 10.22 8.04 -14.43
N TYR A 75 10.04 8.20 -13.12
CA TYR A 75 10.08 9.48 -12.44
C TYR A 75 11.04 9.47 -11.27
N THR A 76 12.06 10.33 -11.39
CA THR A 76 13.00 10.61 -10.30
C THR A 76 12.96 12.12 -10.05
N GLY A 77 12.46 12.51 -8.87
CA GLY A 77 12.56 13.89 -8.41
C GLY A 77 14.02 14.27 -8.16
N THR A 78 14.36 15.55 -8.29
CA THR A 78 15.69 16.06 -7.94
C THR A 78 15.95 15.95 -6.43
N ASN A 79 14.89 16.10 -5.63
CA ASN A 79 14.86 15.93 -4.18
C ASN A 79 13.81 14.90 -3.79
N THR A 80 13.87 14.48 -2.53
CA THR A 80 12.83 13.67 -1.91
C THR A 80 11.52 14.46 -1.78
N TYR A 81 10.40 13.79 -2.03
CA TYR A 81 9.05 14.34 -1.87
C TYR A 81 8.11 13.29 -1.30
N ASN A 82 7.06 13.74 -0.60
CA ASN A 82 5.94 12.91 -0.21
C ASN A 82 4.81 13.10 -1.22
N LEU A 83 3.98 12.07 -1.41
CA LEU A 83 2.84 12.10 -2.30
C LEU A 83 1.56 11.88 -1.51
N ALA A 84 0.55 12.71 -1.75
CA ALA A 84 -0.81 12.53 -1.27
C ALA A 84 -1.78 12.42 -2.45
N VAL A 85 -2.63 11.40 -2.44
CA VAL A 85 -3.69 11.20 -3.42
C VAL A 85 -5.02 11.12 -2.68
N GLY A 86 -5.95 12.01 -3.02
CA GLY A 86 -7.27 12.11 -2.39
C GLY A 86 -8.30 12.86 -3.22
N GLY A 87 -9.42 13.23 -2.59
CA GLY A 87 -10.52 13.96 -3.23
C GLY A 87 -11.00 13.29 -4.51
N ASN A 88 -11.24 11.98 -4.43
CA ASN A 88 -11.68 11.14 -5.55
C ASN A 88 -10.70 11.11 -6.74
N SER A 89 -9.45 11.53 -6.55
CA SER A 89 -8.43 11.50 -7.59
C SER A 89 -7.83 10.11 -7.72
N THR A 90 -7.33 9.78 -8.91
CA THR A 90 -6.66 8.51 -9.19
C THR A 90 -5.25 8.77 -9.72
N LEU A 91 -4.25 8.06 -9.21
CA LEU A 91 -2.93 7.95 -9.84
C LEU A 91 -2.77 6.56 -10.45
N ASN A 92 -2.52 6.48 -11.75
CA ASN A 92 -2.14 5.25 -12.44
C ASN A 92 -0.63 5.27 -12.71
N ALA A 93 0.13 4.44 -12.00
CA ALA A 93 1.57 4.32 -12.17
C ALA A 93 1.91 2.97 -12.80
N SER A 94 2.55 3.03 -13.97
CA SER A 94 3.05 1.86 -14.71
C SER A 94 4.56 1.92 -14.94
N ALA A 95 5.26 2.80 -14.21
CA ALA A 95 6.68 3.07 -14.37
C ALA A 95 7.37 3.24 -13.02
N ASN A 96 8.70 3.29 -13.02
CA ASN A 96 9.47 3.36 -11.79
C ASN A 96 9.34 4.75 -11.16
N PHE A 97 9.08 4.80 -9.85
CA PHE A 97 9.17 6.05 -9.10
C PHE A 97 9.48 5.82 -7.62
N THR A 98 10.07 6.85 -7.02
CA THR A 98 10.40 6.86 -5.59
C THR A 98 9.81 8.11 -4.97
N ALA A 99 9.09 7.93 -3.86
CA ALA A 99 8.64 9.00 -2.98
C ALA A 99 9.08 8.64 -1.56
N THR A 100 9.34 9.62 -0.70
CA THR A 100 9.64 9.33 0.72
C THR A 100 8.40 8.97 1.51
N GLY A 101 7.21 9.29 1.04
CA GLY A 101 5.97 8.96 1.72
C GLY A 101 4.82 8.91 0.73
N LEU A 102 3.83 8.08 1.04
CA LEU A 102 2.59 7.98 0.28
C LEU A 102 1.41 8.02 1.23
N THR A 103 0.52 8.98 1.03
CA THR A 103 -0.78 9.04 1.68
C THR A 103 -1.88 8.85 0.66
N VAL A 104 -2.78 7.90 0.92
CA VAL A 104 -3.99 7.70 0.12
C VAL A 104 -5.19 7.91 1.03
N GLN A 105 -6.05 8.88 0.71
CA GLN A 105 -7.11 9.37 1.61
C GLN A 105 -8.32 9.85 0.82
N ASP A 106 -9.43 10.20 1.49
CA ASP A 106 -10.57 10.91 0.88
C ASP A 106 -11.06 10.28 -0.45
N THR A 107 -11.17 8.95 -0.48
CA THR A 107 -11.54 8.15 -1.67
C THR A 107 -10.56 8.21 -2.85
N GLY A 108 -9.36 8.72 -2.62
CA GLY A 108 -8.26 8.65 -3.56
C GLY A 108 -7.85 7.21 -3.86
N VAL A 109 -7.38 6.99 -5.09
CA VAL A 109 -6.94 5.68 -5.57
C VAL A 109 -5.52 5.80 -6.12
N VAL A 110 -4.66 4.87 -5.75
CA VAL A 110 -3.35 4.68 -6.38
C VAL A 110 -3.31 3.30 -6.98
N ASN A 111 -3.14 3.21 -8.30
CA ASN A 111 -2.96 1.97 -9.03
C ASN A 111 -1.48 1.82 -9.38
N LEU A 112 -0.83 0.78 -8.85
CA LEU A 112 0.50 0.35 -9.24
C LEU A 112 0.35 -0.86 -10.15
N THR A 113 0.52 -0.65 -11.46
CA THR A 113 0.20 -1.67 -12.48
C THR A 113 1.43 -2.34 -13.07
N ASP A 114 2.58 -1.69 -13.00
CA ASP A 114 3.90 -2.19 -13.42
C ASP A 114 5.01 -1.32 -12.81
N GLY A 115 6.27 -1.58 -13.18
CA GLY A 115 7.43 -0.83 -12.71
C GLY A 115 7.69 -1.04 -11.22
N ALA A 116 8.56 -0.22 -10.64
CA ALA A 116 8.91 -0.26 -9.24
C ALA A 116 8.47 1.00 -8.50
N PHE A 117 7.69 0.81 -7.44
CA PHE A 117 7.41 1.88 -6.47
C PHE A 117 8.21 1.61 -5.21
N THR A 118 9.06 2.56 -4.83
CA THR A 118 9.88 2.44 -3.62
C THR A 118 9.54 3.56 -2.64
N LEU A 119 9.15 3.18 -1.43
CA LEU A 119 9.32 4.02 -0.25
C LEU A 119 10.67 3.67 0.38
N PRO A 120 11.68 4.56 0.31
CA PRO A 120 13.02 4.27 0.80
C PRO A 120 13.04 4.25 2.33
N LYS A 121 14.09 3.63 2.88
CA LYS A 121 14.39 3.76 4.31
C LYS A 121 14.83 5.20 4.59
N THR A 122 14.09 5.89 5.43
CA THR A 122 14.31 7.28 5.88
C THR A 122 14.62 7.37 7.38
N SER A 123 14.43 6.30 8.15
CA SER A 123 14.67 6.27 9.60
C SER A 123 15.56 5.10 10.02
N ALA A 124 16.36 5.27 11.08
CA ALA A 124 17.29 4.24 11.55
C ALA A 124 16.57 2.93 11.96
N ASN A 125 15.42 3.07 12.60
CA ASN A 125 14.61 1.98 13.16
C ASN A 125 13.46 1.54 12.25
N ASN A 126 13.40 2.05 11.02
CA ASN A 126 12.32 1.80 10.07
C ASN A 126 10.90 2.10 10.59
N ASN A 127 10.76 3.14 11.44
CA ASN A 127 9.50 3.57 12.06
C ASN A 127 8.86 4.79 11.39
N GLY A 128 9.42 5.29 10.29
CA GLY A 128 9.15 6.60 9.72
C GLY A 128 9.78 7.74 10.53
N GLN A 129 9.94 8.91 9.92
CA GLN A 129 10.23 10.16 10.63
C GLN A 129 9.03 11.11 10.52
N GLY A 130 8.11 11.05 11.48
CA GLY A 130 6.92 11.91 11.47
C GLY A 130 6.05 11.69 10.22
N SER A 131 5.56 12.77 9.60
CA SER A 131 4.79 12.74 8.34
C SER A 131 5.63 12.38 7.10
N ASN A 132 6.95 12.18 7.25
CA ASN A 132 7.85 11.77 6.17
C ASN A 132 8.21 10.29 6.37
N GLY A 133 8.23 9.53 5.28
CA GLY A 133 8.75 8.15 5.34
C GLY A 133 7.70 7.06 5.20
N THR A 134 6.41 7.30 5.43
CA THR A 134 5.45 6.20 5.65
C THR A 134 4.49 6.00 4.49
N LEU A 135 4.03 4.76 4.31
CA LEU A 135 2.76 4.51 3.63
C LEU A 135 1.61 4.70 4.62
N SER A 136 0.65 5.56 4.29
CA SER A 136 -0.57 5.78 5.05
C SER A 136 -1.78 5.64 4.14
N ILE A 137 -2.48 4.52 4.23
CA ILE A 137 -3.78 4.36 3.59
C ILE A 137 -4.83 4.72 4.63
N GLN A 138 -5.44 5.89 4.49
CA GLN A 138 -6.50 6.35 5.39
C GLN A 138 -7.84 5.73 5.00
N ASN A 139 -8.84 5.82 5.89
CA ASN A 139 -10.17 5.30 5.61
C ASN A 139 -10.73 5.88 4.30
N GLY A 140 -11.30 5.01 3.46
CA GLY A 140 -11.77 5.33 2.12
C GLY A 140 -10.68 5.39 1.04
N GLY A 141 -9.40 5.54 1.38
CA GLY A 141 -8.30 5.48 0.42
C GLY A 141 -8.04 4.05 -0.07
N ILE A 142 -7.60 3.90 -1.32
CA ILE A 142 -7.29 2.61 -1.94
C ILE A 142 -5.91 2.63 -2.57
N LEU A 143 -5.01 1.76 -2.08
CA LEU A 143 -3.82 1.37 -2.84
C LEU A 143 -4.11 0.03 -3.51
N ASN A 144 -4.05 0.00 -4.83
CA ASN A 144 -4.25 -1.19 -5.64
C ASN A 144 -2.95 -1.54 -6.37
N ILE A 145 -2.51 -2.79 -6.22
CA ILE A 145 -1.27 -3.30 -6.81
C ILE A 145 -1.62 -4.48 -7.71
N SER A 146 -1.39 -4.34 -9.01
CA SER A 146 -1.69 -5.39 -10.00
C SER A 146 -0.49 -5.86 -10.81
N GLY A 147 0.68 -5.24 -10.63
CA GLY A 147 1.91 -5.66 -11.27
C GLY A 147 3.11 -4.82 -10.81
N GLY A 148 4.32 -5.30 -11.09
CA GLY A 148 5.56 -4.59 -10.75
C GLY A 148 6.24 -5.08 -9.48
N SER A 149 7.24 -4.33 -9.00
CA SER A 149 8.05 -4.68 -7.82
C SER A 149 8.10 -3.52 -6.83
N HIS A 150 7.41 -3.67 -5.70
CA HIS A 150 7.21 -2.57 -4.75
C HIS A 150 7.84 -2.87 -3.40
N ILE A 151 8.50 -1.85 -2.85
CA ILE A 151 9.20 -1.94 -1.58
C ILE A 151 8.76 -0.80 -0.67
N PHE A 152 8.23 -1.16 0.50
CA PHE A 152 7.80 -0.25 1.55
C PHE A 152 8.72 -0.42 2.76
N ASN A 153 9.82 0.35 2.80
CA ASN A 153 10.91 0.12 3.78
C ASN A 153 10.65 0.68 5.18
N GLU A 154 9.65 1.52 5.34
CA GLU A 154 9.29 2.12 6.63
C GLU A 154 7.98 1.52 7.16
N ARG A 155 7.65 1.87 8.40
CA ARG A 155 6.36 1.52 8.99
C ARG A 155 5.20 2.12 8.23
N SER A 156 4.24 1.27 7.92
CA SER A 156 2.99 1.61 7.24
C SER A 156 1.83 1.65 8.22
N THR A 157 0.82 2.47 7.90
CA THR A 157 -0.49 2.53 8.58
C THR A 157 -1.58 2.19 7.58
N MET A 158 -2.43 1.22 7.92
CA MET A 158 -3.45 0.67 7.01
C MET A 158 -4.85 0.79 7.61
N ASN A 159 -5.57 1.84 7.25
CA ASN A 159 -6.95 2.09 7.68
C ASN A 159 -7.95 2.12 6.50
N GLY A 160 -7.48 2.18 5.26
CA GLY A 160 -8.30 2.00 4.05
C GLY A 160 -8.09 0.63 3.42
N THR A 161 -8.14 0.56 2.09
CA THR A 161 -7.99 -0.70 1.35
C THR A 161 -6.59 -0.83 0.75
N PHE A 162 -5.89 -1.91 1.12
CA PHE A 162 -4.71 -2.40 0.42
C PHE A 162 -5.14 -3.58 -0.46
N ARG A 163 -5.22 -3.37 -1.77
CA ARG A 163 -5.66 -4.37 -2.74
C ARG A 163 -4.48 -4.93 -3.52
N VAL A 164 -4.47 -6.25 -3.70
CA VAL A 164 -3.60 -6.97 -4.62
C VAL A 164 -4.47 -7.66 -5.66
N THR A 165 -4.19 -7.43 -6.94
CA THR A 165 -4.95 -8.03 -8.04
C THR A 165 -4.04 -8.84 -8.95
N GLY A 166 -4.35 -10.11 -9.12
CA GLY A 166 -3.58 -11.05 -9.91
C GLY A 166 -2.21 -11.39 -9.31
N SER A 167 -1.41 -12.11 -10.08
CA SER A 167 -0.18 -12.74 -9.62
C SER A 167 1.11 -12.13 -10.20
N ASN A 168 1.05 -10.91 -10.74
CA ASN A 168 2.18 -10.29 -11.44
C ASN A 168 2.94 -9.23 -10.61
N ALA A 169 2.73 -9.19 -9.29
CA ALA A 169 3.37 -8.24 -8.39
C ALA A 169 4.34 -8.90 -7.40
N SER A 170 5.42 -8.19 -7.06
CA SER A 170 6.29 -8.48 -5.93
C SER A 170 6.13 -7.38 -4.89
N ILE A 171 5.63 -7.72 -3.69
CA ILE A 171 5.31 -6.75 -2.64
C ILE A 171 6.16 -7.04 -1.40
N ARG A 172 7.00 -6.09 -1.02
CA ARG A 172 7.89 -6.18 0.15
C ARG A 172 7.58 -5.08 1.15
N MET A 173 7.22 -5.45 2.37
CA MET A 173 6.88 -4.51 3.45
C MET A 173 7.76 -4.74 4.66
N ASN A 174 8.31 -3.66 5.20
CA ASN A 174 9.11 -3.73 6.41
C ASN A 174 8.24 -3.79 7.66
N GLN A 175 7.33 -2.85 7.88
CA GLN A 175 6.44 -2.90 9.05
C GLN A 175 5.04 -2.40 8.73
N ILE A 176 4.05 -2.95 9.42
CA ILE A 176 2.71 -2.40 9.55
C ILE A 176 2.46 -2.20 11.04
N GLY A 177 2.47 -0.95 11.49
CA GLY A 177 2.45 -0.60 12.92
C GLY A 177 1.06 -0.46 13.52
N GLY A 178 0.02 -0.63 12.69
CA GLY A 178 -1.39 -0.57 13.05
C GLY A 178 -2.22 -0.70 11.78
N GLY A 179 -3.04 -1.74 11.73
CA GLY A 179 -3.88 -2.08 10.59
C GLY A 179 -5.31 -2.42 11.01
N ASN A 180 -6.24 -1.52 10.73
CA ASN A 180 -7.68 -1.72 10.96
C ASN A 180 -8.48 -1.68 9.65
N GLY A 181 -7.80 -1.51 8.52
CA GLY A 181 -8.40 -1.45 7.20
C GLY A 181 -8.66 -2.84 6.58
N THR A 182 -8.79 -2.84 5.26
CA THR A 182 -9.07 -4.04 4.47
C THR A 182 -7.84 -4.43 3.64
N PHE A 183 -7.44 -5.69 3.73
CA PHE A 183 -6.62 -6.33 2.71
C PHE A 183 -7.54 -7.06 1.73
N ASP A 184 -7.40 -6.77 0.45
CA ASP A 184 -8.27 -7.31 -0.59
C ASP A 184 -7.43 -8.04 -1.64
N PHE A 185 -7.57 -9.36 -1.73
CA PHE A 185 -6.84 -10.21 -2.66
C PHE A 185 -7.78 -10.68 -3.76
N VAL A 186 -7.61 -10.16 -4.96
CA VAL A 186 -8.41 -10.51 -6.13
C VAL A 186 -7.56 -11.40 -7.02
N PHE A 187 -7.95 -12.66 -7.17
CA PHE A 187 -7.23 -13.62 -7.99
C PHE A 187 -7.42 -13.33 -9.48
N ASP A 188 -6.37 -13.60 -10.26
CA ASP A 188 -6.49 -13.84 -11.69
C ASP A 188 -6.61 -15.35 -11.97
N ALA A 189 -6.49 -15.74 -13.24
CA ALA A 189 -6.58 -17.14 -13.65
C ALA A 189 -5.52 -18.05 -13.01
N VAL A 190 -4.37 -17.50 -12.62
CA VAL A 190 -3.19 -18.21 -12.13
C VAL A 190 -3.02 -18.06 -10.62
N GLY A 191 -3.53 -16.99 -10.02
CA GLY A 191 -3.54 -16.81 -8.58
C GLY A 191 -3.53 -15.36 -8.14
N VAL A 192 -2.89 -15.11 -6.99
CA VAL A 192 -2.66 -13.76 -6.45
C VAL A 192 -1.26 -13.62 -5.87
N SER A 193 -0.70 -12.41 -5.93
CA SER A 193 0.55 -12.07 -5.26
C SER A 193 0.36 -11.90 -3.74
N GLY A 194 1.37 -12.34 -2.98
CA GLY A 194 1.42 -12.18 -1.52
C GLY A 194 2.10 -10.90 -1.05
N VAL A 195 1.90 -10.56 0.22
CA VAL A 195 2.60 -9.48 0.92
C VAL A 195 3.69 -10.09 1.80
N TYR A 196 4.95 -9.81 1.46
CA TYR A 196 6.10 -10.41 2.12
C TYR A 196 6.86 -9.39 2.97
N GLY A 197 7.42 -9.89 4.06
CA GLY A 197 8.36 -9.21 4.91
C GLY A 197 9.61 -8.75 4.15
N ASN A 198 10.13 -7.60 4.55
CA ASN A 198 11.39 -7.04 4.06
C ASN A 198 12.42 -6.91 5.21
N LEU A 199 13.71 -6.95 4.86
CA LEU A 199 14.87 -6.61 5.72
C LEU A 199 15.07 -7.44 7.01
N GLY A 200 14.58 -8.68 7.06
CA GLY A 200 14.95 -9.66 8.11
C GLY A 200 14.24 -9.50 9.46
N PHE A 201 13.64 -8.35 9.76
CA PHE A 201 12.71 -8.17 10.90
C PHE A 201 11.48 -7.40 10.46
N SER A 202 10.60 -8.08 9.72
CA SER A 202 9.38 -7.47 9.22
C SER A 202 8.20 -7.65 10.19
N TRP A 203 7.77 -6.58 10.84
CA TRP A 203 6.70 -6.64 11.83
C TRP A 203 5.34 -6.27 11.22
N LEU A 204 4.51 -7.28 10.91
CA LEU A 204 3.17 -7.09 10.35
C LEU A 204 2.12 -7.19 11.48
N SER A 205 1.72 -6.05 12.05
CA SER A 205 0.69 -5.99 13.09
C SER A 205 -0.69 -5.73 12.47
N ILE A 206 -1.33 -6.79 11.98
CA ILE A 206 -2.56 -6.72 11.16
C ILE A 206 -3.72 -7.54 11.75
N GLY A 207 -3.63 -7.97 13.01
CA GLY A 207 -4.63 -8.86 13.64
C GLY A 207 -6.07 -8.34 13.65
N ALA A 208 -6.27 -7.02 13.58
CA ALA A 208 -7.59 -6.38 13.55
C ALA A 208 -8.11 -6.06 12.12
N SER A 209 -7.30 -6.30 11.09
CA SER A 209 -7.69 -6.01 9.70
C SER A 209 -8.71 -7.03 9.20
N SER A 210 -9.63 -6.60 8.33
CA SER A 210 -10.46 -7.52 7.53
C SER A 210 -9.68 -7.99 6.31
N VAL A 211 -9.85 -9.25 5.91
CA VAL A 211 -9.26 -9.79 4.69
C VAL A 211 -10.37 -10.29 3.77
N ILE A 212 -10.38 -9.80 2.55
CA ILE A 212 -11.29 -10.25 1.49
C ILE A 212 -10.45 -11.00 0.47
N VAL A 213 -10.94 -12.16 0.05
CA VAL A 213 -10.34 -12.93 -1.04
C VAL A 213 -11.41 -13.24 -2.07
N ASP A 214 -11.22 -12.73 -3.29
CA ASP A 214 -12.05 -13.06 -4.43
C ASP A 214 -11.27 -14.01 -5.36
N GLY A 215 -11.60 -15.29 -5.29
CA GLY A 215 -11.05 -16.35 -6.13
C GLY A 215 -11.86 -16.63 -7.40
N SER A 216 -12.91 -15.86 -7.71
CA SER A 216 -13.89 -16.20 -8.76
C SER A 216 -13.27 -16.34 -10.16
N SER A 217 -12.13 -15.70 -10.42
CA SER A 217 -11.41 -15.79 -11.69
C SER A 217 -10.36 -16.91 -11.72
N TYR A 218 -10.09 -17.58 -10.61
CA TYR A 218 -9.05 -18.58 -10.49
C TYR A 218 -9.43 -19.89 -11.20
N THR A 219 -8.50 -20.43 -11.99
CA THR A 219 -8.72 -21.67 -12.77
C THR A 219 -7.54 -22.64 -12.69
N GLY A 220 -6.53 -22.34 -11.87
CA GLY A 220 -5.26 -23.07 -11.81
C GLY A 220 -5.30 -24.44 -11.11
N GLY A 221 -6.41 -24.83 -10.50
CA GLY A 221 -6.56 -26.10 -9.79
C GLY A 221 -5.98 -26.07 -8.37
N ALA A 222 -5.39 -27.17 -7.91
CA ALA A 222 -4.84 -27.24 -6.56
C ALA A 222 -3.53 -26.43 -6.44
N ALA A 223 -3.47 -25.54 -5.46
CA ALA A 223 -2.29 -24.70 -5.20
C ALA A 223 -2.31 -24.09 -3.80
N SER A 224 -1.16 -23.60 -3.34
CA SER A 224 -1.03 -22.85 -2.09
C SER A 224 -0.59 -21.42 -2.38
N PHE A 225 -1.28 -20.44 -1.80
CA PHE A 225 -1.03 -19.02 -1.97
C PHE A 225 -0.70 -18.39 -0.63
N THR A 226 0.54 -17.93 -0.48
CA THR A 226 0.94 -17.14 0.68
C THR A 226 0.39 -15.73 0.53
N LEU A 227 -0.61 -15.39 1.34
CA LEU A 227 -1.21 -14.04 1.36
C LEU A 227 -0.34 -13.08 2.19
N PHE A 228 0.17 -13.58 3.32
CA PHE A 228 1.08 -12.85 4.19
C PHE A 228 2.23 -13.74 4.64
N ASP A 229 3.42 -13.16 4.70
CA ASP A 229 4.62 -13.77 5.27
C ASP A 229 5.44 -12.69 5.96
N GLY A 230 5.45 -12.67 7.28
CA GLY A 230 6.16 -11.70 8.12
C GLY A 230 7.06 -12.37 9.15
N HIS A 231 7.78 -11.58 9.95
CA HIS A 231 8.56 -12.10 11.07
C HIS A 231 7.62 -12.53 12.20
N GLY A 232 7.97 -13.58 12.96
CA GLY A 232 7.28 -14.10 14.17
C GLY A 232 7.17 -13.16 15.36
N ALA A 233 6.88 -11.89 15.13
CA ALA A 233 6.56 -10.91 16.17
C ALA A 233 5.35 -10.07 15.78
N GLY A 234 4.75 -10.34 14.61
CA GLY A 234 3.53 -9.74 14.13
C GLY A 234 2.29 -10.37 14.77
N ASN A 235 1.15 -9.87 14.34
CA ASN A 235 -0.16 -10.49 14.60
C ASN A 235 -0.84 -10.65 13.26
N THR A 236 -1.11 -11.88 12.83
CA THR A 236 -1.93 -12.14 11.64
C THR A 236 -3.42 -12.01 11.96
N PRO A 237 -4.28 -11.73 10.97
CA PRO A 237 -5.72 -11.69 11.18
C PRO A 237 -6.23 -13.06 11.63
N ALA A 238 -7.23 -13.09 12.51
CA ALA A 238 -7.90 -14.34 12.88
C ALA A 238 -8.74 -14.88 11.70
N ALA A 239 -9.00 -16.19 11.65
CA ALA A 239 -9.82 -16.80 10.59
C ALA A 239 -11.19 -16.11 10.41
N SER A 240 -11.80 -15.65 11.51
CA SER A 240 -13.08 -14.90 11.49
C SER A 240 -13.02 -13.57 10.73
N ASN A 241 -11.83 -13.04 10.46
CA ASN A 241 -11.65 -11.80 9.73
C ASN A 241 -11.58 -12.00 8.22
N PHE A 242 -11.58 -13.25 7.74
CA PHE A 242 -11.52 -13.59 6.33
C PHE A 242 -12.93 -13.74 5.75
N THR A 243 -13.13 -13.15 4.57
CA THR A 243 -14.26 -13.43 3.69
C THR A 243 -13.69 -13.93 2.37
N ILE A 244 -13.88 -15.23 2.09
CA ILE A 244 -13.33 -15.90 0.91
C ILE A 244 -14.50 -16.31 0.02
N THR A 245 -14.46 -15.89 -1.24
CA THR A 245 -15.51 -16.18 -2.23
C THR A 245 -14.90 -16.70 -3.53
N GLY A 246 -15.67 -17.45 -4.31
CA GLY A 246 -15.27 -17.89 -5.64
C GLY A 246 -14.30 -19.08 -5.68
N LEU A 247 -13.99 -19.70 -4.53
CA LEU A 247 -13.15 -20.90 -4.43
C LEU A 247 -13.91 -22.16 -3.95
N GLY A 248 -15.23 -22.08 -3.80
CA GLY A 248 -16.04 -23.18 -3.23
C GLY A 248 -16.12 -23.15 -1.70
N ASP A 249 -16.31 -24.31 -1.09
CA ASP A 249 -16.58 -24.48 0.34
C ASP A 249 -15.30 -24.68 1.18
N GLU A 250 -15.23 -24.01 2.34
CA GLU A 250 -14.13 -24.19 3.30
C GLU A 250 -14.05 -25.63 3.81
N GLY A 251 -12.82 -26.16 3.91
CA GLY A 251 -12.53 -27.52 4.35
C GLY A 251 -12.74 -28.59 3.27
N VAL A 252 -13.31 -28.23 2.12
CA VAL A 252 -13.52 -29.13 0.97
C VAL A 252 -12.67 -28.65 -0.21
N ASP A 253 -12.94 -27.44 -0.68
CA ASP A 253 -12.32 -26.88 -1.88
C ASP A 253 -11.15 -25.95 -1.52
N TRP A 254 -11.12 -25.43 -0.30
CA TRP A 254 -10.00 -24.65 0.20
C TRP A 254 -9.86 -24.73 1.71
N THR A 255 -8.66 -24.44 2.22
CA THR A 255 -8.37 -24.29 3.66
C THR A 255 -7.46 -23.10 3.89
N LEU A 256 -7.52 -22.54 5.10
CA LEU A 256 -6.68 -21.43 5.52
C LEU A 256 -5.76 -21.86 6.65
N ASP A 257 -4.45 -21.84 6.39
CA ASP A 257 -3.41 -22.10 7.38
C ASP A 257 -2.86 -20.78 7.89
N ILE A 258 -3.20 -20.46 9.15
CA ILE A 258 -2.70 -19.27 9.85
C ILE A 258 -1.68 -19.71 10.88
N THR A 259 -0.45 -19.23 10.73
CA THR A 259 0.62 -19.44 11.70
C THR A 259 0.93 -18.12 12.40
N ASN A 260 0.74 -18.11 13.72
CA ASN A 260 1.24 -17.05 14.60
C ASN A 260 2.34 -17.64 15.48
N ASN A 261 3.54 -17.10 15.38
CA ASN A 261 4.73 -17.48 16.11
C ASN A 261 5.13 -16.36 17.06
N PRO A 262 4.34 -16.02 18.10
CA PRO A 262 4.59 -14.84 18.92
C PRO A 262 5.96 -14.92 19.61
N ASN A 263 6.87 -14.02 19.23
CA ASN A 263 8.27 -13.96 19.68
C ASN A 263 9.11 -15.18 19.29
N GLY A 264 8.68 -15.96 18.30
CA GLY A 264 9.39 -17.12 17.78
C GLY A 264 10.37 -16.76 16.66
N PRO A 265 11.33 -17.64 16.34
CA PRO A 265 12.24 -17.45 15.20
C PRO A 265 11.58 -17.76 13.84
N LEU A 266 10.36 -18.30 13.85
CA LEU A 266 9.61 -18.68 12.65
C LEU A 266 8.71 -17.52 12.20
N ASN A 267 8.41 -17.48 10.90
CA ASN A 267 7.59 -16.43 10.32
C ASN A 267 6.11 -16.54 10.71
N ASP A 268 5.45 -15.40 10.81
CA ASP A 268 3.99 -15.33 10.87
C ASP A 268 3.46 -15.42 9.44
N THR A 269 2.66 -16.45 9.14
CA THR A 269 2.21 -16.72 7.77
C THR A 269 0.70 -16.91 7.69
N VAL A 270 0.14 -16.53 6.55
CA VAL A 270 -1.23 -16.86 6.16
C VAL A 270 -1.15 -17.48 4.77
N ILE A 271 -1.48 -18.77 4.69
CA ILE A 271 -1.45 -19.54 3.46
C ILE A 271 -2.87 -20.02 3.15
N LEU A 272 -3.37 -19.64 1.97
CA LEU A 272 -4.62 -20.14 1.42
C LEU A 272 -4.32 -21.34 0.52
N ASN A 273 -4.79 -22.52 0.90
CA ASN A 273 -4.64 -23.73 0.09
C ASN A 273 -5.93 -23.98 -0.67
N VAL A 274 -5.87 -24.02 -2.00
CA VAL A 274 -6.93 -24.55 -2.86
C VAL A 274 -6.70 -26.04 -3.02
N ILE A 275 -7.69 -26.83 -2.64
CA ILE A 275 -7.67 -28.28 -2.60
C ILE A 275 -8.25 -28.81 -3.92
N PRO A 276 -7.67 -29.87 -4.51
CA PRO A 276 -8.30 -30.47 -5.68
C PRO A 276 -9.62 -31.11 -5.28
N GLU A 277 -10.68 -30.92 -6.08
CA GLU A 277 -11.89 -31.72 -5.93
C GLU A 277 -11.48 -33.21 -5.90
N PRO A 278 -12.04 -34.03 -4.97
CA PRO A 278 -11.79 -35.46 -4.99
C PRO A 278 -12.28 -36.02 -6.32
N SER A 279 -11.35 -36.32 -7.22
CA SER A 279 -11.70 -36.73 -8.58
C SER A 279 -12.69 -37.89 -8.54
N THR A 280 -13.89 -37.65 -9.06
CA THR A 280 -14.99 -38.61 -9.21
C THR A 280 -14.54 -39.88 -9.95
N THR A 281 -13.43 -39.82 -10.68
CA THR A 281 -12.74 -40.95 -11.32
C THR A 281 -12.28 -42.02 -10.34
N ILE A 282 -11.83 -41.67 -9.13
CA ILE A 282 -11.45 -42.65 -8.09
C ILE A 282 -12.69 -43.38 -7.57
N LEU A 283 -13.79 -42.64 -7.37
CA LEU A 283 -15.06 -43.20 -6.92
C LEU A 283 -15.73 -44.09 -8.00
N LEU A 284 -15.66 -43.68 -9.28
CA LEU A 284 -16.11 -44.47 -10.42
C LEU A 284 -15.21 -45.69 -10.69
N GLY A 285 -13.90 -45.60 -10.46
CA GLY A 285 -12.97 -46.72 -10.56
C GLY A 285 -13.26 -47.80 -9.51
N LEU A 286 -13.53 -47.41 -8.27
CA LEU A 286 -13.91 -48.32 -7.19
C LEU A 286 -15.34 -48.87 -7.36
N GLY A 287 -16.29 -48.03 -7.76
CA GLY A 287 -17.66 -48.46 -8.08
C GLY A 287 -17.71 -49.40 -9.28
N GLY A 288 -16.92 -49.14 -10.32
CA GLY A 288 -16.77 -50.00 -11.50
C GLY A 288 -16.12 -51.34 -11.16
N LEU A 289 -15.09 -51.37 -10.32
CA LEU A 289 -14.49 -52.62 -9.82
C LEU A 289 -15.51 -53.44 -9.00
N ALA A 290 -16.28 -52.78 -8.12
CA ALA A 290 -17.31 -53.44 -7.33
C ALA A 290 -18.43 -54.03 -8.20
N LEU A 291 -18.82 -53.34 -9.28
CA LEU A 291 -19.82 -53.84 -10.23
C LEU A 291 -19.30 -55.03 -11.06
N ILE A 292 -18.03 -55.00 -11.48
CA ILE A 292 -17.37 -56.09 -12.22
C ILE A 292 -17.19 -57.32 -11.34
N LEU A 293 -16.82 -57.14 -10.07
CA LEU A 293 -16.71 -58.23 -9.09
C LEU A 293 -18.07 -58.86 -8.77
N ARG A 294 -19.16 -58.07 -8.76
CA ARG A 294 -20.53 -58.59 -8.54
C ARG A 294 -21.08 -59.36 -9.74
N ARG A 295 -20.62 -59.07 -10.96
CA ARG A 295 -21.03 -59.77 -12.20
C ARG A 295 -20.33 -61.12 -12.43
N LYS A 296 -19.30 -61.45 -11.64
CA LYS A 296 -18.52 -62.69 -11.75
C LYS A 296 -18.86 -63.75 -10.67
N LYS A 297 -19.94 -63.56 -9.93
CA LYS A 297 -20.59 -64.61 -9.13
C LYS A 297 -21.85 -65.07 -9.83
#